data_AF-A0AAD7CW52-F1
#
_entry.id   AF-A0AAD7CW52-F1
#
_cell.length_a   1.000
_cell.length_b   1.000
_cell.length_c   1.000
_cell.angle_alpha   90.00
_cell.angle_beta   90.00
_cell.angle_gamma   90.00
#
_symmetry.space_group_name_H-M   'P 1'
#
loop_
_entity.id
_entity.type
_entity.pdbx_description
1 polymer ?
#
loop_
_entity_poly.entity_id
_entity_poly.type
_entity_poly.pdbx_seq_one_letter_code
_entity_poly.pdbx_strand_id
1 'polypeptide(L)'
;SAPIEQRQVGDLQCNIDRFKIVTSLAATGSAVGKIDTTYVHDPATAAAVTAAQTGLSSAGDGIKTIALSLVTGQAAPATARTQVQQGLLDAQTALTGITDATVNATLADAQSKLASTIQDGTAVVTDCK
;
A
#
# COMPACT_ATOMS: atom_id res chain seq x y z
N SER A 1 31.69 -12.92 0.24
CA SER A 1 30.86 -13.09 1.46
C SER A 1 30.66 -11.71 2.05
N ALA A 2 29.43 -11.17 2.09
CA ALA A 2 29.19 -9.92 2.84
C ALA A 2 29.39 -10.17 4.35
N PRO A 3 29.96 -9.23 5.12
CA PRO A 3 30.20 -9.38 6.55
C PRO A 3 28.88 -9.63 7.30
N ILE A 4 28.94 -10.37 8.40
CA ILE A 4 27.78 -10.72 9.25
C ILE A 4 27.05 -9.45 9.73
N GLU A 5 27.80 -8.38 10.04
CA GLU A 5 27.23 -7.09 10.46
C GLU A 5 26.38 -6.43 9.37
N GLN A 6 26.78 -6.51 8.09
CA GLN A 6 25.97 -5.99 6.97
C GLN A 6 24.68 -6.81 6.77
N ARG A 7 24.72 -8.12 7.02
CA ARG A 7 23.53 -8.98 6.95
C ARG A 7 22.55 -8.68 8.09
N GLN A 8 23.03 -8.52 9.31
CA GLN A 8 22.17 -8.22 10.47
C GLN A 8 21.48 -6.86 10.35
N VAL A 9 22.20 -5.84 9.86
CA VAL A 9 21.60 -4.52 9.61
C VAL A 9 20.60 -4.58 8.45
N GLY A 10 20.90 -5.32 7.37
CA GLY A 10 19.98 -5.54 6.26
C GLY A 10 18.68 -6.25 6.68
N ASP A 11 18.80 -7.31 7.49
CA ASP A 11 17.64 -8.04 8.02
C ASP A 11 16.78 -7.18 8.95
N LEU A 12 17.41 -6.36 9.80
CA LEU A 12 16.69 -5.45 10.69
C LEU A 12 15.96 -4.35 9.90
N GLN A 13 16.64 -3.70 8.95
CA GLN A 13 16.06 -2.65 8.12
C GLN A 13 14.91 -3.20 7.28
N CYS A 14 15.10 -4.38 6.67
CA CYS A 14 14.06 -5.09 5.95
C CYS A 14 12.81 -5.34 6.81
N ASN A 15 12.97 -5.79 8.05
CA ASN A 15 11.85 -6.02 8.96
C ASN A 15 11.14 -4.71 9.35
N ILE A 16 11.89 -3.62 9.52
CA ILE A 16 11.33 -2.28 9.76
C ILE A 16 10.49 -1.84 8.56
N ASP A 17 10.98 -1.98 7.34
CA ASP A 17 10.24 -1.52 6.15
C ASP A 17 9.02 -2.40 5.86
N ARG A 18 9.11 -3.71 6.15
CA ARG A 18 7.94 -4.62 6.14
C ARG A 18 6.89 -4.21 7.16
N PHE A 19 7.28 -3.68 8.32
CA PHE A 19 6.33 -3.15 9.28
C PHE A 19 5.72 -1.82 8.82
N LYS A 20 6.53 -0.91 8.28
CA LYS A 20 6.07 0.38 7.75
C LYS A 20 5.04 0.21 6.64
N ILE A 21 5.25 -0.70 5.68
CA ILE A 21 4.27 -0.88 4.60
C ILE A 21 2.89 -1.32 5.15
N VAL A 22 2.86 -2.16 6.19
CA VAL A 22 1.59 -2.58 6.83
C VAL A 22 0.90 -1.41 7.51
N THR A 23 1.64 -0.59 8.27
CA THR A 23 1.07 0.58 8.96
C THR A 23 0.64 1.66 7.97
N SER A 24 1.41 1.91 6.90
CA SER A 24 1.08 2.86 5.83
C SER A 24 -0.13 2.40 5.01
N LEU A 25 -0.27 1.10 4.73
CA LEU A 25 -1.47 0.56 4.08
C LEU A 25 -2.72 0.79 4.93
N ALA A 26 -2.65 0.52 6.24
CA ALA A 26 -3.75 0.78 7.16
C ALA A 26 -4.10 2.27 7.26
N ALA A 27 -3.09 3.14 7.31
CA ALA A 27 -3.28 4.59 7.31
C ALA A 27 -3.92 5.08 6.01
N THR A 28 -3.51 4.55 4.86
CA THR A 28 -4.09 4.87 3.56
C THR A 28 -5.53 4.41 3.47
N GLY A 29 -5.84 3.16 3.85
CA GLY A 29 -7.21 2.66 3.89
C GLY A 29 -8.11 3.50 4.79
N SER A 30 -7.59 3.93 5.94
CA SER A 30 -8.31 4.83 6.85
C SER A 30 -8.57 6.21 6.24
N ALA A 31 -7.62 6.78 5.49
CA ALA A 31 -7.83 8.06 4.81
C ALA A 31 -8.81 7.96 3.64
N VAL A 32 -8.73 6.89 2.85
CA VAL A 32 -9.73 6.60 1.81
C VAL A 32 -11.13 6.46 2.42
N GLY A 33 -11.25 5.79 3.57
CA GLY A 33 -12.51 5.67 4.29
C GLY A 33 -13.07 6.97 4.87
N LYS A 34 -12.28 8.06 4.93
CA LYS A 34 -12.75 9.40 5.33
C LYS A 34 -13.28 10.23 4.17
N ILE A 35 -13.16 9.75 2.93
CA ILE A 35 -13.76 10.41 1.79
C ILE A 35 -15.27 10.24 1.90
N ASP A 36 -15.96 11.31 2.32
CA ASP A 36 -17.41 11.31 2.47
C ASP A 36 -18.09 11.32 1.10
N THR A 37 -18.76 10.22 0.78
CA THR A 37 -19.47 10.05 -0.50
C THR A 37 -20.96 10.40 -0.40
N THR A 38 -21.43 10.96 0.73
CA THR A 38 -22.86 11.22 0.97
C THR A 38 -23.37 12.43 0.17
N TYR A 39 -22.51 13.43 -0.05
CA TYR A 39 -22.87 14.71 -0.66
C TYR A 39 -22.02 15.04 -1.90
N VAL A 40 -21.50 14.02 -2.57
CA VAL A 40 -20.74 14.18 -3.82
C VAL A 40 -21.67 14.55 -4.98
N HIS A 41 -21.20 15.43 -5.85
CA HIS A 41 -21.86 15.81 -7.10
C HIS A 41 -21.53 14.83 -8.23
N ASP A 42 -20.34 14.22 -8.19
CA ASP A 42 -19.90 13.22 -9.15
C ASP A 42 -20.20 11.81 -8.64
N PRO A 43 -21.16 11.08 -9.24
CA PRO A 43 -21.47 9.70 -8.85
C PRO A 43 -20.29 8.74 -9.05
N ALA A 44 -19.29 9.09 -9.88
CA ALA A 44 -18.08 8.29 -10.04
C ALA A 44 -17.20 8.30 -8.78
N THR A 45 -17.34 9.29 -7.89
CA THR A 45 -16.52 9.40 -6.66
C THR A 45 -16.70 8.17 -5.77
N ALA A 46 -17.93 7.72 -5.54
CA ALA A 46 -18.19 6.56 -4.69
C ALA A 46 -17.60 5.26 -5.28
N ALA A 47 -17.70 5.11 -6.61
CA ALA A 47 -17.10 3.98 -7.33
C ALA A 47 -15.57 4.00 -7.24
N ALA A 48 -14.95 5.17 -7.39
CA ALA A 48 -13.51 5.34 -7.25
C ALA A 48 -13.01 5.06 -5.83
N VAL A 49 -13.71 5.54 -4.79
CA VAL A 49 -13.39 5.22 -3.39
C VAL A 49 -13.45 3.72 -3.15
N THR A 50 -14.50 3.05 -3.66
CA THR A 50 -14.65 1.58 -3.56
C THR A 50 -13.51 0.86 -4.28
N ALA A 51 -13.18 1.26 -5.51
CA ALA A 51 -12.08 0.69 -6.27
C ALA A 51 -10.73 0.86 -5.56
N ALA A 52 -10.50 2.03 -4.94
CA ALA A 52 -9.32 2.27 -4.14
C ALA A 52 -9.24 1.34 -2.92
N GLN A 53 -10.35 1.15 -2.20
CA GLN A 53 -10.40 0.20 -1.08
C GLN A 53 -10.15 -1.24 -1.53
N THR A 54 -10.69 -1.65 -2.68
CA THR A 54 -10.43 -2.98 -3.25
C THR A 54 -8.95 -3.16 -3.61
N GLY A 55 -8.33 -2.18 -4.25
CA GLY A 55 -6.90 -2.20 -4.56
C GLY A 55 -6.03 -2.31 -3.29
N LEU A 56 -6.34 -1.51 -2.26
CA LEU A 56 -5.64 -1.57 -0.97
C LEU A 56 -5.83 -2.91 -0.26
N SER A 57 -7.03 -3.49 -0.30
CA SER A 57 -7.29 -4.82 0.27
C SER A 57 -6.47 -5.89 -0.46
N SER A 58 -6.45 -5.85 -1.80
CA SER A 58 -5.65 -6.76 -2.62
C SER A 58 -4.16 -6.65 -2.28
N ALA A 59 -3.65 -5.43 -2.12
CA ALA A 59 -2.27 -5.22 -1.69
C ALA A 59 -2.02 -5.78 -0.28
N GLY A 60 -2.96 -5.59 0.65
CA GLY A 60 -2.88 -6.16 1.98
C GLY A 60 -2.82 -7.69 1.98
N ASP A 61 -3.60 -8.34 1.12
CA ASP A 61 -3.58 -9.80 0.98
C ASP A 61 -2.26 -10.30 0.39
N GLY A 62 -1.71 -9.60 -0.62
CA GLY A 62 -0.36 -9.88 -1.12
C GLY A 62 0.71 -9.78 -0.03
N ILE A 63 0.64 -8.76 0.83
CA ILE A 63 1.54 -8.60 1.99
C ILE A 63 1.40 -9.77 2.97
N LYS A 64 0.16 -10.21 3.28
CA LYS A 64 -0.07 -11.38 4.14
C LYS A 64 0.56 -12.64 3.56
N THR A 65 0.40 -12.89 2.26
CA THR A 65 1.03 -14.03 1.59
C THR A 65 2.56 -13.96 1.66
N ILE A 66 3.15 -12.78 1.42
CA ILE A 66 4.59 -12.57 1.57
C ILE A 66 5.03 -12.89 3.00
N ALA A 67 4.35 -12.34 4.00
CA ALA A 67 4.66 -12.56 5.41
C ALA A 67 4.61 -14.05 5.78
N LEU A 68 3.58 -14.78 5.33
CA LEU A 68 3.44 -16.21 5.58
C LEU A 68 4.58 -17.03 4.95
N SER A 69 4.97 -16.73 3.72
CA SER A 69 6.11 -17.40 3.07
C SER A 69 7.40 -17.18 3.85
N LEU A 70 7.64 -15.97 4.33
CA LEU A 70 8.85 -15.66 5.09
C LEU A 70 8.90 -16.36 6.45
N VAL A 71 7.77 -16.40 7.17
CA VAL A 71 7.67 -17.14 8.45
C VAL A 71 7.89 -18.64 8.27
N THR A 72 7.59 -19.18 7.09
CA THR A 72 7.84 -20.59 6.75
C THR A 72 9.22 -20.83 6.10
N GLY A 73 10.10 -19.82 6.06
CA GLY A 73 11.43 -19.91 5.47
C GLY A 73 11.44 -19.99 3.93
N GLN A 74 10.31 -19.73 3.28
CA GLN A 74 10.18 -19.67 1.83
C GLN A 74 10.48 -18.27 1.30
N ALA A 75 10.94 -18.21 0.06
CA ALA A 75 11.05 -16.93 -0.64
C ALA A 75 9.67 -16.29 -0.84
N ALA A 76 9.61 -14.96 -0.78
CA ALA A 76 8.40 -14.21 -1.07
C ALA A 76 7.91 -14.51 -2.51
N PRO A 77 6.68 -15.01 -2.72
CA PRO A 77 6.18 -15.37 -4.04
C PRO A 77 6.17 -14.17 -4.97
N ALA A 78 6.60 -14.37 -6.23
CA ALA A 78 6.56 -13.31 -7.25
C ALA A 78 5.14 -12.79 -7.47
N THR A 79 4.15 -13.69 -7.50
CA THR A 79 2.73 -13.36 -7.65
C THR A 79 2.22 -12.45 -6.52
N ALA A 80 2.62 -12.72 -5.27
CA ALA A 80 2.23 -11.89 -4.13
C ALA A 80 2.84 -10.49 -4.22
N ARG A 81 4.11 -10.37 -4.65
CA ARG A 81 4.75 -9.06 -4.91
C ARG A 81 4.04 -8.29 -6.02
N THR A 82 3.69 -8.95 -7.12
CA THR A 82 2.90 -8.35 -8.20
C THR A 82 1.52 -7.91 -7.71
N GLN A 83 0.88 -8.70 -6.86
CA GLN A 83 -0.43 -8.35 -6.27
C GLN A 83 -0.35 -7.08 -5.41
N VAL A 84 0.70 -6.93 -4.59
CA VAL A 84 0.96 -5.69 -3.83
C VAL A 84 1.10 -4.50 -4.78
N GLN A 85 1.96 -4.62 -5.79
CA GLN A 85 2.19 -3.55 -6.75
C GLN A 85 0.92 -3.16 -7.49
N GLN A 86 0.18 -4.13 -8.02
CA GLN A 86 -1.03 -3.90 -8.78
C GLN A 86 -2.12 -3.26 -7.90
N GLY A 87 -2.33 -3.77 -6.69
CA GLY A 87 -3.32 -3.21 -5.78
C GLY A 87 -3.06 -1.74 -5.40
N LEU A 88 -1.79 -1.36 -5.22
CA LEU A 88 -1.41 0.03 -4.98
C LEU A 88 -1.60 0.92 -6.22
N LEU A 89 -1.31 0.41 -7.41
CA LEU A 89 -1.53 1.14 -8.68
C LEU A 89 -3.02 1.30 -9.00
N ASP A 90 -3.83 0.28 -8.73
CA ASP A 90 -5.28 0.33 -8.89
C ASP A 90 -5.88 1.39 -7.95
N ALA A 91 -5.42 1.42 -6.69
CA ALA A 91 -5.82 2.44 -5.75
C ALA A 91 -5.39 3.85 -6.17
N GLN A 92 -4.18 4.00 -6.70
CA GLN A 92 -3.69 5.28 -7.19
C GLN A 92 -4.53 5.77 -8.36
N THR A 93 -4.74 4.91 -9.35
CA THR A 93 -5.54 5.22 -10.54
C THR A 93 -6.95 5.66 -10.16
N ALA A 94 -7.59 4.91 -9.26
CA ALA A 94 -8.93 5.24 -8.77
C ALA A 94 -8.97 6.60 -8.08
N LEU A 95 -8.07 6.87 -7.12
CA LEU A 95 -8.04 8.16 -6.42
C LEU A 95 -7.68 9.33 -7.35
N THR A 96 -6.81 9.14 -8.35
CA THR A 96 -6.50 10.21 -9.32
C THR A 96 -7.65 10.52 -10.26
N GLY A 97 -8.60 9.59 -10.43
CA GLY A 97 -9.80 9.78 -11.25
C GLY A 97 -10.90 10.60 -10.58
N ILE A 98 -10.79 10.87 -9.27
CA ILE A 98 -11.79 11.66 -8.54
C ILE A 98 -11.59 13.14 -8.89
N THR A 99 -12.65 13.77 -9.41
CA THR A 99 -12.65 15.20 -9.79
C THR A 99 -13.59 16.05 -8.93
N ASP A 100 -14.32 15.43 -8.00
CA ASP A 100 -15.28 16.11 -7.16
C ASP A 100 -14.62 17.02 -6.12
N ALA A 101 -14.87 18.32 -6.23
CA ALA A 101 -14.25 19.31 -5.37
C ALA A 101 -14.70 19.23 -3.89
N THR A 102 -15.85 18.60 -3.60
CA THR A 102 -16.38 18.46 -2.23
C THR A 102 -15.47 17.61 -1.34
N VAL A 103 -14.67 16.73 -1.94
CA VAL A 103 -13.78 15.81 -1.23
C VAL A 103 -12.31 16.17 -1.36
N ASN A 104 -11.96 17.34 -1.91
CA ASN A 104 -10.56 17.70 -2.22
C ASN A 104 -9.59 17.53 -1.04
N ALA A 105 -9.99 17.93 0.17
CA ALA A 105 -9.12 17.83 1.35
C ALA A 105 -8.86 16.37 1.76
N THR A 106 -9.91 15.54 1.79
CA THR A 106 -9.80 14.12 2.16
C THR A 106 -9.16 13.30 1.05
N LEU A 107 -9.41 13.66 -0.22
CA LEU A 107 -8.74 13.10 -1.39
C LEU A 107 -7.23 13.38 -1.35
N ALA A 108 -6.82 14.61 -1.06
CA ALA A 108 -5.40 14.97 -0.95
C ALA A 108 -4.69 14.21 0.18
N ASP A 109 -5.32 14.05 1.35
CA ASP A 109 -4.77 13.22 2.45
C ASP A 109 -4.63 11.75 2.01
N ALA A 110 -5.67 11.18 1.38
CA ALA A 110 -5.64 9.80 0.88
C ALA A 110 -4.54 9.59 -0.16
N GLN A 111 -4.39 10.51 -1.12
CA GLN A 111 -3.33 10.46 -2.14
C GLN A 111 -1.94 10.59 -1.51
N SER A 112 -1.76 11.47 -0.53
CA SER A 112 -0.49 11.63 0.17
C SER A 112 -0.08 10.35 0.92
N LYS A 113 -1.02 9.73 1.64
CA LYS A 113 -0.72 8.47 2.37
C LYS A 113 -0.48 7.30 1.42
N LEU A 114 -1.20 7.25 0.31
CA LEU A 114 -0.94 6.25 -0.72
C LEU A 114 0.46 6.41 -1.32
N ALA A 115 0.90 7.65 -1.58
CA ALA A 115 2.24 7.93 -2.06
C ALA A 115 3.31 7.45 -1.05
N SER A 116 3.12 7.72 0.25
CA SER A 116 3.99 7.17 1.31
C SER A 116 4.00 5.65 1.33
N THR A 117 2.83 5.02 1.16
CA THR A 117 2.71 3.55 1.12
C THR A 117 3.47 2.94 -0.07
N ILE A 118 3.41 3.58 -1.24
CA ILE A 118 4.18 3.16 -2.42
C ILE A 118 5.69 3.30 -2.18
N GLN A 119 6.13 4.37 -1.52
CA GLN A 119 7.53 4.57 -1.14
C GLN A 119 7.99 3.49 -0.16
N ASP A 120 7.21 3.17 0.87
CA ASP A 120 7.52 2.08 1.81
C ASP A 120 7.59 0.72 1.11
N GLY A 121 6.70 0.45 0.15
CA GLY A 121 6.78 -0.74 -0.69
C GLY A 121 8.06 -0.82 -1.52
N THR A 122 8.55 0.33 -2.00
CA THR A 122 9.83 0.42 -2.73
C THR A 122 11.03 0.20 -1.80
N ALA A 123 10.96 0.70 -0.56
CA ALA A 123 11.99 0.47 0.46
C ALA A 123 12.11 -1.03 0.79
N VAL A 124 10.99 -1.75 0.95
CA VAL A 124 11.00 -3.21 1.14
C VAL A 124 11.75 -3.92 0.02
N VAL A 125 11.51 -3.57 -1.25
CA VAL A 125 12.21 -4.20 -2.39
C VAL A 125 13.71 -3.87 -2.38
N THR A 126 14.08 -2.69 -1.91
CA THR A 126 15.47 -2.20 -1.89
C THR A 126 16.27 -2.83 -0.75
N ASP A 127 15.67 -2.91 0.44
CA ASP A 127 16.35 -3.22 1.69
C ASP A 127 16.19 -4.69 2.09
N CYS A 128 15.18 -5.40 1.58
CA CYS A 128 15.01 -6.85 1.77
C CYS A 128 15.66 -7.65 0.63
N LYS A 129 16.94 -7.99 0.78
CA LYS A 129 17.71 -8.82 -0.18
C LYS A 129 18.11 -10.17 0.38
#